data_AF-A0A936MPH9-F1
#
_entry.id   AF-A0A936MPH9-F1
#
_cell.length_a   1.000
_cell.length_b   1.000
_cell.length_c   1.000
_cell.angle_alpha   90.00
_cell.angle_beta   90.00
_cell.angle_gamma   90.00
#
_symmetry.space_group_name_H-M   'P 1'
#
loop_
_entity.id
_entity.type
_entity.pdbx_description
1 polymer ?
#
loop_
_entity_poly.entity_id
_entity_poly.type
_entity_poly.pdbx_seq_one_letter_code
_entity_poly.pdbx_strand_id
1 'polypeptide(L)'
;MDALDLLEQQHREVTELLDRLAVEASGEENDATIEAVLRAVEAHVRIEEAYVYVACASKLRGDGRAEVAGEQRAGILSALRLLGETSPSDPQFRDHVATLSERFAQHADAEEDAVFPKLKRTLTDEALDVLGEALERAHHRFLFEDKPFFEMEPVSSTRPSARSLRARARRSSAIVRSGVRAKIRPTSL
;
A
#
# COMPACT_ATOMS: atom_id res chain seq x y z
N MET A 1 15.95 17.91 6.91
CA MET A 1 15.42 16.82 7.76
C MET A 1 15.62 15.57 6.95
N ASP A 2 16.29 14.56 7.51
CA ASP A 2 16.48 13.31 6.77
C ASP A 2 15.21 12.46 6.80
N ALA A 3 15.19 11.34 6.07
CA ALA A 3 14.04 10.46 6.02
C ALA A 3 13.61 9.89 7.38
N LEU A 4 14.54 9.60 8.28
CA LEU A 4 14.25 8.97 9.57
C LEU A 4 13.64 9.99 10.52
N ASP A 5 14.26 11.18 10.61
CA ASP A 5 13.73 12.29 11.41
C ASP A 5 12.29 12.65 10.97
N LEU A 6 12.02 12.64 9.66
CA LEU A 6 10.69 12.93 9.11
C LEU A 6 9.66 11.87 9.51
N LEU A 7 10.00 10.59 9.40
CA LEU A 7 9.06 9.51 9.72
C LEU A 7 8.79 9.43 11.23
N GLU A 8 9.81 9.58 12.07
CA GLU A 8 9.63 9.66 13.53
C GLU A 8 8.78 10.88 13.94
N GLN A 9 8.90 12.00 13.22
CA GLN A 9 8.04 13.16 13.43
C GLN A 9 6.59 12.85 13.04
N GLN A 10 6.37 12.17 11.91
CA GLN A 10 5.03 11.73 11.50
C GLN A 10 4.41 10.72 12.48
N HIS A 11 5.19 9.76 13.02
CA HIS A 11 4.72 8.84 14.04
C HIS A 11 4.18 9.57 15.27
N ARG A 12 4.91 10.61 15.73
CA ARG A 12 4.51 11.45 16.85
C ARG A 12 3.23 12.22 16.54
N GLU A 13 3.18 12.89 15.40
CA GLU A 13 2.01 13.69 14.99
C GLU A 13 0.74 12.84 14.83
N VAL A 14 0.86 11.66 14.20
CA VAL A 14 -0.28 10.75 14.04
C VAL A 14 -0.73 10.19 15.39
N THR A 15 0.20 9.82 16.27
CA THR A 15 -0.13 9.38 17.64
C THR A 15 -0.86 10.47 18.42
N GLU A 16 -0.38 11.71 18.37
CA GLU A 16 -1.02 12.85 19.03
C GLU A 16 -2.44 13.12 18.47
N LEU A 17 -2.64 12.97 17.16
CA LEU A 17 -3.96 13.10 16.53
C LEU A 17 -4.92 11.98 16.98
N LEU A 18 -4.42 10.74 17.09
CA LEU A 18 -5.20 9.59 17.56
C LEU A 18 -5.58 9.75 19.03
N ASP A 19 -4.65 10.18 19.87
CA ASP A 19 -4.90 10.47 21.30
C ASP A 19 -5.96 11.56 21.46
N ARG A 20 -5.85 12.63 20.67
CA ARG A 20 -6.84 13.70 20.63
C ARG A 20 -8.21 13.17 20.23
N LEU A 21 -8.29 12.36 19.17
CA LEU A 21 -9.54 11.75 18.74
C LEU A 21 -10.13 10.83 19.81
N ALA A 22 -9.31 10.07 20.53
CA ALA A 22 -9.76 9.19 21.61
C ALA A 22 -10.42 9.96 22.77
N VAL A 23 -9.90 11.15 23.09
CA VAL A 23 -10.52 12.06 24.08
C VAL A 23 -11.81 12.68 23.53
N GLU A 24 -11.78 13.15 22.28
CA GLU A 24 -12.91 13.81 21.61
C GLU A 24 -14.04 12.86 21.21
N ALA A 25 -13.82 11.54 21.14
CA ALA A 25 -14.82 10.48 20.88
C ALA A 25 -15.95 10.40 21.93
N SER A 26 -16.10 11.43 22.76
CA SER A 26 -17.15 11.68 23.73
C SER A 26 -18.07 12.86 23.38
N GLY A 27 -17.76 13.65 22.34
CA GLY A 27 -18.53 14.82 21.90
C GLY A 27 -19.06 14.71 20.47
N GLU A 28 -20.06 15.53 20.14
CA GLU A 28 -20.76 15.54 18.84
C GLU A 28 -20.01 16.33 17.73
N GLU A 29 -18.85 16.94 18.02
CA GLU A 29 -18.10 17.81 17.08
C GLU A 29 -16.65 17.31 16.85
N ASN A 30 -16.47 16.11 16.28
CA ASN A 30 -15.13 15.55 16.01
C ASN A 30 -14.84 15.30 14.51
N ASP A 31 -15.71 15.71 13.59
CA ASP A 31 -15.57 15.45 12.14
C ASP A 31 -14.21 15.91 11.57
N ALA A 32 -13.73 17.08 11.96
CA ALA A 32 -12.45 17.61 11.50
C ALA A 32 -11.25 16.80 12.02
N THR A 33 -11.32 16.34 13.27
CA THR A 33 -10.27 15.49 13.88
C THR A 33 -10.28 14.09 13.25
N ILE A 34 -11.47 13.54 12.97
CA ILE A 34 -11.62 12.28 12.25
C ILE A 34 -10.98 12.39 10.87
N GLU A 35 -11.35 13.40 10.09
CA GLU A 35 -10.78 13.61 8.76
C GLU A 35 -9.25 13.76 8.81
N ALA A 36 -8.72 14.51 9.79
CA ALA A 36 -7.29 14.66 9.98
C ALA A 36 -6.59 13.31 10.26
N VAL A 37 -7.15 12.48 11.16
CA VAL A 37 -6.64 11.13 11.44
C VAL A 37 -6.67 10.24 10.20
N LEU A 38 -7.81 10.21 9.48
CA LEU A 38 -7.96 9.40 8.28
C LEU A 38 -6.91 9.75 7.22
N ARG A 39 -6.73 11.05 6.93
CA ARG A 39 -5.75 11.52 5.96
C ARG A 39 -4.31 11.26 6.42
N ALA A 40 -3.99 11.56 7.68
CA ALA A 40 -2.61 11.45 8.18
C ALA A 40 -2.12 10.01 8.21
N VAL A 41 -2.92 9.08 8.75
CA VAL A 41 -2.55 7.65 8.78
C VAL A 41 -2.42 7.09 7.36
N GLU A 42 -3.35 7.39 6.46
CA GLU A 42 -3.29 6.90 5.09
C GLU A 42 -2.06 7.45 4.34
N ALA A 43 -1.79 8.75 4.47
CA ALA A 43 -0.64 9.38 3.82
C ALA A 43 0.67 8.75 4.28
N HIS A 44 0.85 8.60 5.59
CA HIS A 44 2.05 8.02 6.20
C HIS A 44 2.30 6.58 5.70
N VAL A 45 1.33 5.69 5.86
CA VAL A 45 1.52 4.27 5.49
C VAL A 45 1.71 4.09 3.98
N ARG A 46 1.14 4.98 3.14
CA ARG A 46 1.32 4.93 1.68
C ARG A 46 2.68 5.42 1.23
N ILE A 47 3.24 6.45 1.84
CA ILE A 47 4.58 6.92 1.47
C ILE A 47 5.64 5.87 1.87
N GLU A 48 5.47 5.19 2.99
CA GLU A 48 6.41 4.15 3.40
C GLU A 48 6.44 2.99 2.43
N GLU A 49 5.27 2.51 2.00
CA GLU A 49 5.20 1.48 0.96
C GLU A 49 5.90 1.94 -0.32
N ALA A 50 5.61 3.16 -0.78
CA ALA A 50 6.08 3.64 -2.08
C ALA A 50 7.59 3.92 -2.10
N TYR A 51 8.19 4.28 -0.96
CA TYR A 51 9.57 4.75 -0.89
C TYR A 51 10.44 3.90 0.04
N VAL A 52 10.02 3.69 1.29
CA VAL A 52 10.83 3.03 2.34
C VAL A 52 10.98 1.54 2.06
N TYR A 53 9.85 0.84 1.90
CA TYR A 53 9.84 -0.59 1.66
C TYR A 53 10.41 -0.95 0.28
N VAL A 54 10.31 -0.05 -0.71
CA VAL A 54 11.01 -0.18 -2.00
C VAL A 54 12.52 -0.04 -1.83
N ALA A 55 13.00 0.97 -1.10
CA ALA A 55 14.44 1.16 -0.85
C ALA A 55 15.07 -0.03 -0.11
N CYS A 56 14.31 -0.65 0.81
CA CYS A 56 14.76 -1.80 1.58
C CYS A 56 14.43 -3.16 0.96
N ALA A 57 13.65 -3.23 -0.12
CA ALA A 57 13.13 -4.47 -0.69
C ALA A 57 14.23 -5.50 -0.97
N SER A 58 15.38 -5.07 -1.50
CA SER A 58 16.51 -5.97 -1.78
C SER A 58 17.13 -6.58 -0.51
N LYS A 59 17.05 -5.88 0.62
CA LYS A 59 17.64 -6.27 1.92
C LYS A 59 16.67 -7.03 2.81
N LEU A 60 15.36 -6.87 2.59
CA LEU A 60 14.30 -7.60 3.31
C LEU A 60 13.94 -8.94 2.66
N ARG A 61 14.48 -9.24 1.47
CA ARG A 61 14.27 -10.52 0.77
C ARG A 61 14.71 -11.70 1.63
N GLY A 62 13.76 -12.58 1.96
CA GLY A 62 14.02 -13.85 2.65
C GLY A 62 13.99 -13.78 4.19
N ASP A 63 13.73 -12.62 4.79
CA ASP A 63 13.64 -12.42 6.25
C ASP A 63 12.18 -12.58 6.77
N GLY A 64 11.19 -12.80 5.90
CA GLY A 64 9.75 -12.85 6.27
C GLY A 64 9.16 -11.49 6.72
N ARG A 65 10.02 -10.51 6.99
CA ARG A 65 9.63 -9.18 7.49
C ARG A 65 8.90 -8.34 6.45
N ALA A 66 9.13 -8.58 5.17
CA ALA A 66 8.39 -7.90 4.10
C ALA A 66 6.92 -8.34 4.11
N GLU A 67 6.66 -9.63 4.32
CA GLU A 67 5.31 -10.16 4.50
C GLU A 67 4.65 -9.59 5.77
N VAL A 68 5.37 -9.58 6.90
CA VAL A 68 4.87 -9.00 8.17
C VAL A 68 4.52 -7.51 8.03
N ALA A 69 5.38 -6.72 7.39
CA ALA A 69 5.09 -5.30 7.13
C ALA A 69 3.86 -5.12 6.25
N GLY A 70 3.69 -5.98 5.23
CA GLY A 70 2.49 -6.01 4.40
C GLY A 70 1.22 -6.31 5.19
N GLU A 71 1.28 -7.28 6.12
CA GLU A 71 0.17 -7.63 7.01
C GLU A 71 -0.17 -6.51 8.00
N GLN A 72 0.83 -5.88 8.62
CA GLN A 72 0.64 -4.75 9.52
C GLN A 72 -0.05 -3.59 8.81
N ARG A 73 0.44 -3.19 7.64
CA ARG A 73 -0.20 -2.17 6.81
C ARG A 73 -1.63 -2.52 6.44
N ALA A 74 -1.89 -3.75 5.99
CA ALA A 74 -3.25 -4.17 5.66
C ALA A 74 -4.18 -4.09 6.88
N GLY A 75 -3.67 -4.43 8.07
CA GLY A 75 -4.37 -4.28 9.34
C GLY A 75 -4.70 -2.81 9.68
N ILE A 76 -3.74 -1.90 9.51
CA ILE A 76 -3.94 -0.46 9.73
C ILE A 76 -4.99 0.09 8.78
N LEU A 77 -4.85 -0.15 7.46
CA LEU A 77 -5.81 0.33 6.46
C LEU A 77 -7.21 -0.24 6.67
N SER A 78 -7.32 -1.49 7.12
CA SER A 78 -8.61 -2.08 7.49
C SER A 78 -9.23 -1.40 8.72
N ALA A 79 -8.45 -1.09 9.75
CA ALA A 79 -8.94 -0.38 10.93
C ALA A 79 -9.34 1.06 10.58
N LEU A 80 -8.56 1.73 9.73
CA LEU A 80 -8.82 3.06 9.23
C LEU A 80 -10.13 3.13 8.43
N ARG A 81 -10.37 2.13 7.56
CA ARG A 81 -11.64 1.97 6.83
C ARG A 81 -12.83 1.81 7.76
N LEU A 82 -12.72 0.95 8.78
CA LEU A 82 -13.79 0.74 9.75
C LEU A 82 -14.11 2.03 10.51
N LEU A 83 -13.08 2.77 10.95
CA LEU A 83 -13.26 4.06 11.61
C LEU A 83 -13.98 5.06 10.71
N GLY A 84 -13.55 5.20 9.44
CA GLY A 84 -14.15 6.15 8.50
C GLY A 84 -15.57 5.81 8.05
N GLU A 85 -16.02 4.55 8.22
CA GLU A 85 -17.40 4.13 7.94
C GLU A 85 -18.31 4.16 9.19
N THR A 86 -17.74 4.39 10.37
CA THR A 86 -18.47 4.37 11.63
C THR A 86 -18.89 5.77 12.05
N SER A 87 -20.19 5.95 12.34
CA SER A 87 -20.69 7.22 12.88
C SER A 87 -20.01 7.54 14.22
N PRO A 88 -19.62 8.80 14.50
CA PRO A 88 -19.12 9.20 15.81
C PRO A 88 -20.08 8.89 16.98
N SER A 89 -21.38 8.85 16.68
CA SER A 89 -22.42 8.51 17.64
C SER A 89 -22.60 7.01 17.88
N ASP A 90 -21.93 6.16 17.08
CA ASP A 90 -22.02 4.71 17.21
C ASP A 90 -21.24 4.23 18.45
N PRO A 91 -21.80 3.35 19.29
CA PRO A 91 -21.09 2.79 20.44
C PRO A 91 -19.74 2.14 20.08
N GLN A 92 -19.57 1.63 18.86
CA GLN A 92 -18.34 0.97 18.38
C GLN A 92 -17.25 1.97 17.96
N PHE A 93 -17.57 3.25 17.80
CA PHE A 93 -16.63 4.26 17.31
C PHE A 93 -15.35 4.31 18.18
N ARG A 94 -15.52 4.33 19.51
CA ARG A 94 -14.38 4.33 20.45
C ARG A 94 -13.50 3.10 20.33
N ASP A 95 -14.11 1.93 20.14
CA ASP A 95 -13.37 0.67 19.97
C ASP A 95 -12.55 0.68 18.67
N HIS A 96 -13.09 1.30 17.61
CA HIS A 96 -12.35 1.49 16.35
C HIS A 96 -11.19 2.48 16.47
N VAL A 97 -11.38 3.59 17.18
CA VAL A 97 -10.27 4.52 17.50
C VAL A 97 -9.17 3.80 18.29
N ALA A 98 -9.54 3.05 19.33
CA ALA A 98 -8.58 2.29 20.13
C ALA A 98 -7.83 1.24 19.30
N THR A 99 -8.54 0.50 18.45
CA THR A 99 -7.94 -0.52 17.57
C THR A 99 -6.96 0.11 16.58
N LEU A 100 -7.32 1.24 15.97
CA LEU A 100 -6.42 1.94 15.05
C LEU A 100 -5.18 2.46 15.78
N SER A 101 -5.37 3.03 16.97
CA SER A 101 -4.29 3.56 17.81
C SER A 101 -3.29 2.49 18.19
N GLU A 102 -3.77 1.33 18.67
CA GLU A 102 -2.91 0.20 19.01
C GLU A 102 -2.11 -0.30 17.80
N ARG A 103 -2.76 -0.44 16.64
CA ARG A 103 -2.10 -0.92 15.42
C ARG A 103 -1.05 0.06 14.91
N PHE A 104 -1.34 1.36 14.96
CA PHE A 104 -0.40 2.39 14.53
C PHE A 104 0.82 2.44 15.47
N ALA A 105 0.60 2.41 16.79
CA ALA A 105 1.69 2.38 17.76
C ALA A 105 2.61 1.15 17.58
N GLN A 106 2.03 -0.04 17.42
CA GLN A 106 2.80 -1.27 17.16
C GLN A 106 3.60 -1.20 15.85
N HIS A 107 3.10 -0.49 14.85
CA HIS A 107 3.79 -0.27 13.59
C HIS A 107 4.94 0.71 13.76
N ALA A 108 4.71 1.88 14.35
CA ALA A 108 5.75 2.87 14.63
C ALA A 108 6.91 2.27 15.45
N ASP A 109 6.59 1.55 16.54
CA ASP A 109 7.58 0.86 17.37
C ASP A 109 8.40 -0.16 16.56
N ALA A 110 7.72 -0.97 15.73
CA ALA A 110 8.40 -1.98 14.91
C ALA A 110 9.33 -1.34 13.86
N GLU A 111 8.93 -0.22 13.28
CA GLU A 111 9.73 0.52 12.31
C GLU A 111 10.98 1.14 12.97
N GLU A 112 10.79 1.88 14.06
CA GLU A 112 11.86 2.55 14.78
C GLU A 112 12.88 1.56 15.37
N ASP A 113 12.42 0.40 15.86
CA ASP A 113 13.31 -0.61 16.45
C ASP A 113 14.04 -1.46 15.40
N ALA A 114 13.40 -1.75 14.27
CA ALA A 114 13.88 -2.79 13.36
C ALA A 114 14.17 -2.32 11.93
N VAL A 115 13.43 -1.34 11.43
CA VAL A 115 13.52 -0.87 10.03
C VAL A 115 14.48 0.32 9.95
N PHE A 116 14.32 1.35 10.79
CA PHE A 116 15.14 2.56 10.76
C PHE A 116 16.62 2.29 11.03
N PRO A 117 17.02 1.42 11.99
CA PRO A 117 18.42 1.07 12.17
C PRO A 117 19.02 0.33 10.97
N LYS A 118 18.21 -0.40 10.19
CA LYS A 118 18.67 -1.05 8.95
C LYS A 118 18.85 -0.03 7.82
N LEU A 119 17.92 0.91 7.66
CA LEU A 119 18.03 2.03 6.72
C LEU A 119 19.30 2.84 6.99
N LYS A 120 19.50 3.27 8.24
CA LYS A 120 20.67 4.05 8.68
C LYS A 120 22.00 3.35 8.41
N ARG A 121 22.04 2.02 8.47
CA ARG A 121 23.24 1.22 8.16
C ARG A 121 23.45 0.96 6.67
N THR A 122 22.39 1.10 5.86
CA THR A 122 22.39 0.73 4.44
C THR A 122 22.55 1.93 3.52
N LEU A 123 22.00 3.07 3.89
CA LEU A 123 22.03 4.31 3.13
C LEU A 123 23.09 5.25 3.70
N THR A 124 23.67 6.09 2.82
CA THR A 124 24.49 7.22 3.28
C THR A 124 23.60 8.35 3.77
N ASP A 125 24.18 9.29 4.52
CA ASP A 125 23.46 10.46 5.01
C ASP A 125 22.84 11.26 3.84
N GLU A 126 23.57 11.44 2.74
CA GLU A 126 23.04 12.12 1.55
C GLU A 126 21.89 11.36 0.90
N ALA A 127 21.90 10.03 0.93
CA ALA A 127 20.80 9.22 0.41
C ALA A 127 19.57 9.29 1.31
N LEU A 128 19.75 9.41 2.63
CA LEU A 128 18.67 9.63 3.60
C LEU A 128 18.06 11.02 3.43
N ASP A 129 18.86 12.05 3.17
CA ASP A 129 18.36 13.40 2.84
C ASP A 129 17.49 13.39 1.58
N VAL A 130 17.98 12.79 0.49
CA VAL A 130 17.24 12.68 -0.78
C VAL A 130 15.93 11.90 -0.60
N LEU A 131 15.95 10.82 0.19
CA LEU A 131 14.76 10.05 0.52
C LEU A 131 13.77 10.89 1.34
N GLY A 132 14.25 11.65 2.33
CA GLY A 132 13.44 12.54 3.16
C GLY A 132 12.69 13.58 2.34
N GLU A 133 13.37 14.25 1.41
CA GLU A 133 12.71 15.20 0.52
C GLU A 133 11.64 14.53 -0.37
N ALA A 134 11.88 13.30 -0.83
CA ALA A 134 10.92 12.56 -1.65
C ALA A 134 9.68 12.17 -0.83
N LEU A 135 9.88 11.71 0.39
CA LEU A 135 8.82 11.39 1.35
C LEU A 135 7.99 12.64 1.68
N GLU A 136 8.62 13.76 2.03
CA GLU A 136 7.92 15.01 2.38
C GLU A 136 7.03 15.50 1.23
N ARG A 137 7.55 15.52 0.00
CA ARG A 137 6.78 15.90 -1.19
C ARG A 137 5.60 14.96 -1.44
N ALA A 138 5.79 13.66 -1.23
CA ALA A 138 4.73 12.67 -1.41
C ALA A 138 3.68 12.78 -0.31
N HIS A 139 4.10 12.95 0.95
CA HIS A 139 3.23 13.12 2.11
C HIS A 139 2.31 14.32 1.93
N HIS A 140 2.87 15.48 1.57
CA HIS A 140 2.10 16.68 1.27
C HIS A 140 1.07 16.43 0.15
N ARG A 141 1.42 15.67 -0.89
CA ARG A 141 0.47 15.31 -1.95
C ARG A 141 -0.68 14.46 -1.41
N PHE A 142 -0.40 13.44 -0.61
CA PHE A 142 -1.45 12.56 -0.06
C PHE A 142 -2.34 13.27 0.96
N LEU A 143 -1.80 14.19 1.76
CA LEU A 143 -2.60 14.96 2.72
C LEU A 143 -3.56 15.96 2.04
N PHE A 144 -3.14 16.59 0.94
CA PHE A 144 -3.83 17.74 0.36
C PHE A 144 -4.40 17.50 -1.05
N GLU A 145 -4.18 16.35 -1.69
CA GLU A 145 -4.95 16.00 -2.90
C GLU A 145 -6.41 15.71 -2.53
N ASP A 146 -7.35 16.40 -3.18
CA ASP A 146 -8.79 16.14 -3.10
C ASP A 146 -9.14 14.84 -3.83
N LYS A 147 -8.74 13.70 -3.26
CA LYS A 147 -9.26 12.38 -3.63
C LYS A 147 -10.11 11.84 -2.50
N PRO A 148 -11.30 11.32 -2.79
CA PRO A 148 -12.11 10.70 -1.77
C PRO A 148 -11.36 9.49 -1.18
N PHE A 149 -11.32 9.45 0.14
CA PHE A 149 -10.66 8.46 0.99
C PHE A 149 -10.94 6.99 0.59
N PHE A 150 -12.06 6.71 -0.10
CA PHE A 150 -12.48 5.35 -0.51
C PHE A 150 -12.40 5.01 -2.01
N GLU A 151 -11.99 5.90 -2.93
CA GLU A 151 -11.93 5.58 -4.37
C GLU A 151 -10.57 5.05 -4.85
N MET A 152 -9.98 4.09 -4.13
CA MET A 152 -8.88 3.29 -4.66
C MET A 152 -9.27 1.81 -4.56
N GLU A 153 -9.77 1.28 -5.67
CA GLU A 153 -10.12 -0.14 -5.87
C GLU A 153 -9.04 -1.06 -5.27
N PRO A 154 -9.42 -2.22 -4.68
CA PRO A 154 -8.43 -3.19 -4.27
C PRO A 154 -7.56 -3.54 -5.47
N VAL A 155 -6.23 -3.55 -5.30
CA VAL A 155 -5.34 -4.16 -6.27
C VAL A 155 -5.79 -5.61 -6.39
N SER A 156 -6.61 -5.89 -7.39
CA SER A 156 -7.01 -7.24 -7.73
C SER A 156 -5.69 -7.90 -8.09
N SER A 157 -5.19 -8.77 -7.21
CA SER A 157 -4.22 -9.76 -7.62
C SER A 157 -4.95 -10.59 -8.68
N THR A 158 -4.76 -10.26 -9.95
CA THR A 158 -5.30 -11.02 -11.05
C THR A 158 -4.61 -12.39 -11.01
N ARG A 159 -5.13 -13.31 -10.20
CA ARG A 159 -5.05 -14.72 -10.53
C ARG A 159 -5.99 -14.91 -11.72
N PRO A 160 -5.52 -15.37 -12.88
CA PRO A 160 -6.44 -15.71 -13.95
C PRO A 160 -7.31 -16.86 -13.41
N SER A 161 -8.61 -16.62 -13.27
CA SER A 161 -9.54 -17.68 -12.90
C SER A 161 -9.54 -18.72 -14.02
N ALA A 162 -9.53 -19.99 -13.65
CA ALA A 162 -9.48 -21.14 -14.55
C ALA A 162 -10.82 -21.37 -15.29
N ARG A 163 -11.37 -20.31 -15.91
CA ARG A 163 -12.65 -20.33 -16.63
C ARG A 163 -12.59 -19.63 -18.00
N SER A 164 -11.45 -19.75 -18.70
CA SER A 164 -11.36 -19.41 -20.13
C SER A 164 -10.78 -20.53 -21.04
N LEU A 165 -10.47 -21.72 -20.51
CA LEU A 165 -10.01 -22.86 -21.32
C LEU A 165 -11.14 -23.70 -21.96
N ARG A 166 -12.30 -23.10 -22.24
CA ARG A 166 -13.36 -23.73 -23.06
C ARG A 166 -13.98 -22.75 -24.05
N ALA A 167 -13.16 -22.09 -24.86
CA ALA A 167 -13.63 -21.37 -26.04
C ALA A 167 -12.54 -21.21 -27.11
N ARG A 168 -11.73 -22.25 -27.38
CA ARG A 168 -10.83 -22.24 -28.55
C ARG A 168 -10.52 -23.62 -29.14
N ALA A 169 -11.50 -24.51 -29.09
CA ALA A 169 -11.47 -25.78 -29.81
C ALA A 169 -12.80 -25.98 -30.53
N ARG A 170 -12.98 -25.29 -31.67
CA ARG A 170 -13.92 -25.61 -32.77
C ARG A 170 -13.99 -24.42 -33.72
N ARG A 171 -13.07 -24.38 -34.68
CA ARG A 171 -13.25 -23.83 -36.03
C ARG A 171 -11.90 -23.97 -36.74
N SER A 172 -11.84 -24.99 -37.60
CA SER A 172 -11.01 -25.10 -38.82
C SER A 172 -10.75 -26.57 -39.11
N SER A 173 -11.70 -27.24 -39.78
CA SER A 173 -11.48 -28.47 -40.54
C SER A 173 -12.71 -28.75 -41.38
N ALA A 174 -12.84 -28.04 -42.50
CA ALA A 174 -13.59 -28.47 -43.68
C ALA A 174 -13.27 -27.50 -44.82
N ILE A 175 -12.40 -27.92 -45.74
CA ILE A 175 -12.64 -27.93 -47.19
C ILE A 175 -11.47 -28.72 -47.82
N VAL A 176 -11.86 -29.71 -48.62
CA VAL A 176 -11.05 -30.73 -49.28
C VAL A 176 -11.25 -30.57 -50.79
N ARG A 177 -10.21 -30.93 -51.56
CA ARG A 177 -10.08 -31.05 -53.05
C ARG A 177 -9.84 -29.73 -53.78
N SER A 178 -8.98 -29.62 -54.78
CA SER A 178 -8.39 -30.56 -55.76
C SER A 178 -6.96 -30.09 -56.11
N GLY A 179 -5.96 -30.95 -56.31
CA GLY A 179 -5.74 -31.72 -57.54
C GLY A 179 -5.04 -30.89 -58.62
N VAL A 180 -3.76 -31.20 -58.91
CA VAL A 180 -3.10 -31.26 -60.25
C VAL A 180 -1.57 -31.37 -60.05
N ARG A 181 -0.94 -32.04 -61.01
CA ARG A 181 0.30 -32.82 -60.98
C ARG A 181 1.41 -32.12 -61.80
N ALA A 182 2.66 -32.55 -61.57
CA ALA A 182 3.87 -32.40 -62.43
C ALA A 182 4.57 -31.01 -62.37
N LYS A 183 5.90 -30.90 -62.43
CA LYS A 183 6.85 -31.66 -63.26
C LYS A 183 8.29 -31.56 -62.70
N ILE A 184 8.99 -32.69 -62.79
CA ILE A 184 10.43 -32.85 -62.56
C ILE A 184 11.23 -32.28 -63.73
N ARG A 185 12.37 -31.62 -63.46
CA ARG A 185 13.63 -31.72 -64.23
C ARG A 185 14.77 -31.00 -63.49
N PRO A 186 15.85 -31.71 -63.10
CA PRO A 186 17.17 -31.12 -62.96
C PRO A 186 17.94 -31.33 -64.28
N THR A 187 18.65 -30.29 -64.73
CA THR A 187 19.67 -30.44 -65.79
C THR A 187 21.01 -30.00 -65.21
N SER A 188 21.90 -30.96 -65.09
CA SER A 188 23.35 -30.78 -65.16
C SER A 188 23.85 -31.94 -66.03
N LEU A 189 24.54 -31.54 -67.10
CA LEU A 189 25.14 -32.29 -68.21
C LEU A 189 24.17 -32.80 -69.29
#